data_AF-A0A7S9D6F5-F1
#
_entry.id   AF-A0A7S9D6F5-F1
#
_cell.length_a   1.000
_cell.length_b   1.000
_cell.length_c   1.000
_cell.angle_alpha   90.00
_cell.angle_beta   90.00
_cell.angle_gamma   90.00
#
_symmetry.space_group_name_H-M   'P 1'
#
loop_
_entity.id
_entity.type
_entity.pdbx_description
1 polymer ?
#
loop_
_entity_poly.entity_id
_entity_poly.type
_entity_poly.pdbx_seq_one_letter_code
_entity_poly.pdbx_strand_id
1 'polypeptide(L)'
;MPRLFTGLEIPAEIGQSLSNLRGGLPGARWIDPENYHVTLRFIGDIDGVSANEIASMLFRVDRKPFEVKVQGLTSFGGRKPRAVVATIAPSKPLMDLQAELERMMQRIGLNPEGRKFIPHVTLARLHDATDRDVADYLSLRGYFPSKAFMAERFVLFSSRASTGGGPYVVEDAYELCE
;
A
#
# COMPACT_ATOMS: atom_id res chain seq x y z
N MET A 1 -11.61 -12.04 -12.84
CA MET A 1 -10.14 -12.04 -13.04
C MET A 1 -9.52 -11.36 -11.83
N PRO A 2 -8.31 -11.73 -11.39
CA PRO A 2 -7.67 -11.07 -10.26
C PRO A 2 -7.46 -9.58 -10.54
N ARG A 3 -7.71 -8.73 -9.53
CA ARG A 3 -7.29 -7.33 -9.56
C ARG A 3 -5.83 -7.24 -9.18
N LEU A 4 -5.01 -6.72 -10.08
CA LEU A 4 -3.57 -6.62 -9.86
C LEU A 4 -3.18 -5.25 -9.31
N PHE A 5 -2.10 -5.24 -8.53
CA PHE A 5 -1.39 -4.02 -8.13
C PHE A 5 0.03 -4.37 -7.70
N THR A 6 0.96 -3.44 -7.85
CA THR A 6 2.30 -3.59 -7.30
C THR A 6 2.40 -2.96 -5.91
N GLY A 7 3.26 -3.50 -5.06
CA GLY A 7 3.46 -2.95 -3.73
C GLY A 7 4.74 -3.43 -3.05
N LEU A 8 4.99 -2.87 -1.87
CA LEU A 8 5.99 -3.34 -0.93
C LEU A 8 5.29 -4.08 0.20
N GLU A 9 5.79 -5.27 0.53
CA GLU A 9 5.37 -6.00 1.73
C GLU A 9 5.85 -5.27 2.99
N ILE A 10 5.07 -5.39 4.06
CA ILE A 10 5.46 -4.89 5.38
C ILE A 10 6.05 -6.06 6.18
N PRO A 11 7.28 -5.94 6.72
CA PRO A 11 7.85 -6.97 7.57
C PRO A 11 6.93 -7.32 8.75
N ALA A 12 6.83 -8.60 9.08
CA ALA A 12 5.90 -9.11 10.09
C ALA A 12 6.01 -8.37 11.44
N GLU A 13 7.21 -7.99 11.87
CA GLU A 13 7.42 -7.24 13.12
C GLU A 13 6.77 -5.84 13.08
N ILE A 14 6.92 -5.13 11.96
CA ILE A 14 6.29 -3.82 11.76
C ILE A 14 4.77 -3.99 11.62
N GLY A 15 4.32 -5.03 10.89
CA GLY A 15 2.91 -5.35 10.75
C GLY A 15 2.24 -5.65 12.10
N GLN A 16 2.90 -6.43 12.96
CA GLN A 16 2.45 -6.71 14.32
C GLN A 16 2.40 -5.44 15.17
N SER A 17 3.42 -4.58 15.08
CA SER A 17 3.45 -3.29 15.80
C SER A 17 2.29 -2.38 15.39
N LEU A 18 1.98 -2.31 14.09
CA LEU A 18 0.84 -1.56 13.55
C LEU A 18 -0.50 -2.18 13.97
N SER A 19 -0.57 -3.51 14.08
CA SER A 19 -1.79 -4.21 14.49
C SER A 19 -2.24 -3.87 15.91
N ASN A 20 -1.32 -3.48 16.79
CA ASN A 20 -1.62 -3.04 18.15
C ASN A 20 -2.42 -1.72 18.19
N LEU A 21 -2.49 -1.00 17.07
CA LEU A 21 -3.28 0.22 16.92
C LEU A 21 -4.74 -0.08 16.54
N ARG A 22 -5.08 -1.34 16.23
CA ARG A 22 -6.44 -1.74 15.87
C ARG A 22 -7.43 -1.54 17.03
N GLY A 23 -8.70 -1.35 16.68
CA GLY A 23 -9.83 -1.25 17.61
C GLY A 23 -10.16 0.17 18.03
N GLY A 24 -11.27 0.33 18.76
CA GLY A 24 -11.67 1.61 19.37
C GLY A 24 -12.16 2.70 18.42
N LEU A 25 -12.32 2.42 17.12
CA LEU A 25 -12.88 3.34 16.14
C LEU A 25 -14.19 2.77 15.56
N PRO A 26 -15.35 3.37 15.85
CA PRO A 26 -16.64 2.95 15.28
C PRO A 26 -16.63 2.97 13.75
N GLY A 27 -17.30 2.01 13.12
CA GLY A 27 -17.39 1.93 11.66
C GLY A 27 -16.07 1.58 10.94
N ALA A 28 -15.00 1.25 11.69
CA ALA A 28 -13.73 0.82 11.13
C ALA A 28 -13.69 -0.68 10.85
N ARG A 29 -13.49 -1.02 9.58
CA ARG A 29 -13.09 -2.38 9.17
C ARG A 29 -11.57 -2.44 9.12
N TRP A 30 -10.97 -3.05 10.12
CA TRP A 30 -9.52 -3.25 10.20
C TRP A 30 -9.05 -4.28 9.19
N ILE A 31 -7.93 -3.96 8.52
CA ILE A 31 -7.24 -4.88 7.62
C ILE A 31 -6.36 -5.79 8.46
N ASP A 32 -6.31 -7.08 8.11
CA ASP A 32 -5.45 -8.04 8.79
C ASP A 32 -3.97 -7.75 8.51
N PRO A 33 -3.07 -7.91 9.49
CA PRO A 33 -1.68 -7.47 9.36
C PRO A 33 -0.91 -8.14 8.21
N GLU A 34 -1.26 -9.39 7.89
CA GLU A 34 -0.75 -10.12 6.72
C GLU A 34 -1.06 -9.43 5.38
N ASN A 35 -2.07 -8.56 5.35
CA ASN A 35 -2.49 -7.81 4.17
C ASN A 35 -1.93 -6.38 4.16
N TYR A 36 -1.09 -6.00 5.14
CA TYR A 36 -0.43 -4.70 5.15
C TYR A 36 0.65 -4.62 4.07
N HIS A 37 0.55 -3.57 3.26
CA HIS A 37 1.47 -3.29 2.17
C HIS A 37 1.49 -1.78 1.89
N VAL A 38 2.55 -1.32 1.23
CA VAL A 38 2.57 0.00 0.57
C VAL A 38 2.20 -0.23 -0.88
N THR A 39 1.03 0.23 -1.31
CA THR A 39 0.67 0.14 -2.73
C THR A 39 1.53 1.11 -3.54
N LEU A 40 2.18 0.64 -4.59
CA LEU A 40 2.97 1.46 -5.51
C LEU A 40 2.14 1.84 -6.74
N ARG A 41 1.48 0.86 -7.38
CA ARG A 41 0.64 1.10 -8.55
C ARG A 41 -0.53 0.14 -8.64
N PHE A 42 -1.76 0.66 -8.68
CA PHE A 42 -2.94 -0.14 -9.03
C PHE A 42 -2.95 -0.46 -10.53
N ILE A 43 -3.26 -1.70 -10.89
CA ILE A 43 -3.42 -2.13 -12.29
C ILE A 43 -4.91 -2.38 -12.57
N GLY A 44 -5.63 -2.97 -11.60
CA GLY A 44 -7.05 -3.23 -11.70
C GLY A 44 -7.36 -4.59 -12.35
N ASP A 45 -8.57 -4.71 -12.91
CA ASP A 45 -9.03 -5.91 -13.59
C ASP A 45 -8.40 -5.98 -14.98
N ILE A 46 -7.60 -7.02 -15.26
CA ILE A 46 -6.93 -7.22 -16.55
C ILE A 46 -7.02 -8.68 -16.99
N ASP A 47 -6.92 -8.93 -18.30
CA ASP A 47 -6.90 -10.30 -18.83
C ASP A 47 -5.58 -11.03 -18.57
N GLY A 48 -5.60 -12.35 -18.68
CA GLY A 48 -4.43 -13.18 -18.36
C GLY A 48 -3.23 -12.93 -19.27
N VAL A 49 -3.43 -12.51 -20.52
CA VAL A 49 -2.33 -12.22 -21.45
C VAL A 49 -1.60 -10.96 -21.01
N SER A 50 -2.35 -9.88 -20.76
CA SER A 50 -1.78 -8.64 -20.24
C SER A 50 -1.20 -8.79 -18.84
N ALA A 51 -1.78 -9.64 -17.98
CA ALA A 51 -1.21 -9.96 -16.67
C ALA A 51 0.20 -10.58 -16.79
N ASN A 52 0.38 -11.54 -17.70
CA ASN A 52 1.67 -12.19 -17.95
C ASN A 52 2.70 -11.21 -18.55
N GLU A 53 2.25 -10.32 -19.45
CA GLU A 53 3.10 -9.27 -20.02
C GLU A 53 3.58 -8.31 -18.92
N ILE A 54 2.67 -7.88 -18.03
CA ILE A 54 3.02 -7.05 -16.87
C ILE A 54 4.06 -7.75 -16.01
N ALA A 55 3.79 -9.00 -15.62
CA ALA A 55 4.71 -9.74 -14.76
C ALA A 55 6.11 -9.85 -15.38
N SER A 56 6.18 -10.18 -16.68
CA SER A 56 7.45 -10.29 -17.42
C SER A 56 8.18 -8.94 -17.50
N MET A 57 7.44 -7.85 -17.72
CA MET A 57 8.01 -6.51 -17.87
C MET A 57 8.60 -5.99 -16.55
N LEU A 58 8.00 -6.34 -15.40
CA LEU A 58 8.44 -5.88 -14.08
C LEU A 58 9.85 -6.36 -13.70
N PHE A 59 10.33 -7.49 -14.24
CA PHE A 59 11.73 -7.94 -14.09
C PHE A 59 12.77 -6.99 -14.67
N ARG A 60 12.35 -6.02 -15.50
CA ARG A 60 13.25 -5.02 -16.10
C ARG A 60 13.55 -3.85 -15.16
N VAL A 61 12.90 -3.77 -14.00
CA VAL A 61 13.18 -2.74 -13.00
C VAL A 61 14.55 -3.03 -12.39
N ASP A 62 15.49 -2.12 -12.63
CA ASP A 62 16.85 -2.20 -12.11
C ASP A 62 17.09 -1.03 -11.14
N ARG A 63 16.96 -1.31 -9.85
CA ARG A 63 17.03 -0.33 -8.76
C ARG A 63 17.67 -0.94 -7.53
N LYS A 64 18.39 -0.11 -6.79
CA LYS A 64 18.99 -0.49 -5.50
C LYS A 64 17.94 -0.64 -4.39
N PRO A 65 18.16 -1.56 -3.44
CA PRO A 65 17.41 -1.58 -2.19
C PRO A 65 17.43 -0.22 -1.49
N PHE A 66 16.36 0.11 -0.78
CA PHE A 66 16.24 1.39 -0.09
C PHE A 66 15.49 1.28 1.22
N GLU A 67 15.80 2.20 2.13
CA GLU A 67 15.10 2.28 3.42
C GLU A 67 13.68 2.84 3.24
N VAL A 68 12.71 2.16 3.85
CA VAL A 68 11.32 2.58 3.97
C VAL A 68 11.03 2.85 5.44
N LYS A 69 10.62 4.09 5.75
CA LYS A 69 10.35 4.54 7.11
C LYS A 69 8.86 4.75 7.34
N VAL A 70 8.27 3.93 8.21
CA VAL A 70 6.89 4.08 8.69
C VAL A 70 6.88 5.08 9.85
N GLN A 71 5.98 6.08 9.81
CA GLN A 71 5.90 7.13 10.82
C GLN A 71 4.47 7.60 11.03
N GLY A 72 4.00 7.59 12.28
CA GLY A 72 2.71 8.15 12.67
C GLY A 72 1.49 7.54 11.97
N LEU A 73 0.32 8.04 12.36
CA LEU A 73 -0.96 7.71 11.74
C LEU A 73 -1.62 8.98 11.19
N THR A 74 -2.43 8.81 10.15
CA THR A 74 -3.34 9.84 9.67
C THR A 74 -4.62 9.20 9.12
N SER A 75 -5.54 10.04 8.65
CA SER A 75 -6.75 9.59 7.98
C SER A 75 -6.88 10.18 6.58
N PHE A 76 -7.50 9.41 5.69
CA PHE A 76 -7.88 9.87 4.34
C PHE A 76 -9.38 10.11 4.26
N GLY A 77 -9.80 11.06 3.42
CA GLY A 77 -11.21 11.40 3.18
C GLY A 77 -11.66 12.75 3.76
N GLY A 78 -10.82 13.42 4.57
CA GLY A 78 -11.15 14.73 5.15
C GLY A 78 -12.40 14.67 6.02
N ARG A 79 -13.39 15.52 5.75
CA ARG A 79 -14.67 15.57 6.49
C ARG A 79 -15.52 14.30 6.40
N LYS A 80 -15.25 13.43 5.42
CA LYS A 80 -15.87 12.10 5.32
C LYS A 80 -14.76 11.05 5.33
N PRO A 81 -14.23 10.69 6.51
CA PRO A 81 -13.14 9.75 6.62
C PRO A 81 -13.44 8.42 5.92
N ARG A 82 -12.46 7.92 5.18
CA ARG A 82 -12.54 6.67 4.39
C ARG A 82 -11.51 5.64 4.82
N ALA A 83 -10.43 6.07 5.45
CA ALA A 83 -9.39 5.16 5.92
C ALA A 83 -8.58 5.77 7.07
N VAL A 84 -8.07 4.89 7.94
CA VAL A 84 -6.93 5.18 8.82
C VAL A 84 -5.71 4.51 8.20
N VAL A 85 -4.60 5.26 8.13
CA VAL A 85 -3.38 4.82 7.48
C VAL A 85 -2.16 5.12 8.34
N ALA A 86 -1.15 4.25 8.29
CA ALA A 86 0.20 4.60 8.75
C ALA A 86 0.93 5.31 7.60
N THR A 87 1.62 6.41 7.90
CA THR A 87 2.32 7.16 6.84
C THR A 87 3.71 6.61 6.59
N ILE A 88 4.17 6.66 5.35
CA ILE A 88 5.54 6.36 4.99
C ILE A 88 6.25 7.68 4.71
N ALA A 89 7.44 7.88 5.26
CA ALA A 89 8.26 9.03 4.93
C ALA A 89 8.64 8.97 3.44
N PRO A 90 8.31 9.99 2.63
CA PRO A 90 8.72 10.02 1.24
C PRO A 90 10.25 10.02 1.12
N SER A 91 10.78 9.14 0.27
CA SER A 91 12.21 9.10 -0.06
C SER A 91 12.36 9.12 -1.59
N LYS A 92 13.47 9.68 -2.08
CA LYS A 92 13.72 9.71 -3.54
C LYS A 92 13.66 8.32 -4.18
N PRO A 93 14.28 7.26 -3.62
CA PRO A 93 14.20 5.92 -4.20
C PRO A 93 12.77 5.37 -4.30
N LEU A 94 11.95 5.56 -3.26
CA LEU A 94 10.55 5.12 -3.26
C LEU A 94 9.72 5.85 -4.33
N MET A 95 9.89 7.17 -4.43
CA MET A 95 9.17 7.98 -5.41
C MET A 95 9.61 7.67 -6.84
N ASP A 96 10.91 7.42 -7.06
CA ASP A 96 11.44 7.04 -8.37
C ASP A 96 10.93 5.66 -8.80
N LEU A 97 10.90 4.66 -7.89
CA LEU A 97 10.34 3.33 -8.16
C LEU A 97 8.86 3.45 -8.54
N GLN A 98 8.06 4.17 -7.75
CA GLN A 98 6.64 4.37 -8.07
C GLN A 98 6.45 5.03 -9.44
N ALA A 99 7.23 6.07 -9.74
CA ALA A 99 7.14 6.77 -11.02
C ALA A 99 7.57 5.90 -12.21
N GLU A 100 8.52 4.98 -12.02
CA GLU A 100 8.90 4.01 -13.04
C GLU A 100 7.80 3.01 -13.32
N LEU A 101 7.22 2.42 -12.26
CA LEU A 101 6.10 1.49 -12.40
C LEU A 101 4.90 2.17 -13.09
N GLU A 102 4.61 3.42 -12.75
CA GLU A 102 3.60 4.23 -13.42
C GLU A 102 3.88 4.36 -14.94
N ARG A 103 5.10 4.73 -15.32
CA ARG A 103 5.50 4.84 -16.74
C ARG A 103 5.43 3.51 -17.47
N MET A 104 5.80 2.41 -16.83
CA MET A 104 5.72 1.07 -17.40
C MET A 104 4.26 0.68 -17.68
N MET A 105 3.36 0.92 -16.71
CA MET A 105 1.93 0.65 -16.90
C MET A 105 1.33 1.52 -18.02
N GLN A 106 1.71 2.79 -18.13
CA GLN A 106 1.23 3.65 -19.22
C GLN A 106 1.70 3.18 -20.61
N ARG A 107 2.93 2.65 -20.72
CA ARG A 107 3.47 2.14 -22.00
C ARG A 107 2.70 0.96 -22.56
N ILE A 108 2.08 0.15 -21.71
CA ILE A 108 1.24 -0.98 -22.11
C ILE A 108 -0.25 -0.60 -22.21
N GLY A 109 -0.57 0.70 -22.15
CA GLY A 109 -1.91 1.23 -22.41
C GLY A 109 -2.80 1.44 -21.18
N LEU A 110 -2.30 1.28 -19.95
CA LEU A 110 -3.08 1.64 -18.76
C LEU A 110 -3.19 3.16 -18.61
N ASN A 111 -4.37 3.62 -18.21
CA ASN A 111 -4.60 5.03 -17.92
C ASN A 111 -3.68 5.52 -16.78
N PRO A 112 -3.21 6.78 -16.82
CA PRO A 112 -2.41 7.33 -15.75
C PRO A 112 -3.17 7.35 -14.43
N GLU A 113 -2.48 7.13 -13.31
CA GLU A 113 -3.08 7.33 -11.99
C GLU A 113 -3.40 8.81 -11.78
N GLY A 114 -4.69 9.15 -11.66
CA GLY A 114 -5.14 10.54 -11.55
C GLY A 114 -4.89 11.19 -10.19
N ARG A 115 -4.39 10.42 -9.22
CA ARG A 115 -4.15 10.89 -7.84
C ARG A 115 -2.66 10.96 -7.56
N LYS A 116 -2.26 12.00 -6.80
CA LYS A 116 -0.90 12.10 -6.28
C LYS A 116 -0.59 10.87 -5.44
N PHE A 117 0.57 10.26 -5.69
CA PHE A 117 1.09 9.20 -4.85
C PHE A 117 1.43 9.74 -3.45
N ILE A 118 0.78 9.17 -2.44
CA ILE A 118 1.06 9.42 -1.03
C ILE A 118 1.37 8.05 -0.42
N PRO A 119 2.63 7.74 -0.09
CA PRO A 119 3.00 6.41 0.37
C PRO A 119 2.45 6.17 1.78
N HIS A 120 1.73 5.06 1.96
CA HIS A 120 1.04 4.73 3.20
C HIS A 120 0.76 3.22 3.29
N VAL A 121 0.48 2.75 4.51
CA VAL A 121 -0.11 1.44 4.78
C VAL A 121 -1.54 1.65 5.24
N THR A 122 -2.53 1.08 4.55
CA THR A 122 -3.92 1.18 5.02
C THR A 122 -4.12 0.23 6.20
N LEU A 123 -4.58 0.75 7.35
CA LEU A 123 -4.85 -0.04 8.55
C LEU A 123 -6.33 -0.36 8.70
N ALA A 124 -7.21 0.58 8.33
CA ALA A 124 -8.65 0.39 8.35
C ALA A 124 -9.33 1.13 7.20
N ARG A 125 -10.46 0.58 6.76
CA ARG A 125 -11.44 1.26 5.89
C ARG A 125 -12.62 1.71 6.74
N LEU A 126 -13.11 2.92 6.49
CA LEU A 126 -14.17 3.57 7.26
C LEU A 126 -15.42 3.72 6.40
N HIS A 127 -16.57 3.31 6.92
CA HIS A 127 -17.85 3.44 6.24
C HIS A 127 -18.70 4.56 6.85
N ASP A 128 -18.89 4.51 8.17
CA ASP A 128 -19.78 5.43 8.92
C ASP A 128 -19.07 6.14 10.09
N ALA A 129 -17.74 6.23 10.05
CA ALA A 129 -16.99 6.98 11.04
C ALA A 129 -17.09 8.49 10.76
N THR A 130 -17.35 9.29 11.79
CA THR A 130 -17.30 10.76 11.68
C THR A 130 -15.86 11.26 11.75
N ASP A 131 -15.63 12.50 11.31
CA ASP A 131 -14.33 13.17 11.48
C ASP A 131 -13.95 13.32 12.96
N ARG A 132 -14.93 13.52 13.84
CA ARG A 132 -14.74 13.53 15.31
C ARG A 132 -14.28 12.17 15.84
N ASP A 133 -14.93 11.08 15.46
CA ASP A 133 -14.53 9.73 15.91
C ASP A 133 -13.07 9.43 15.55
N VAL A 134 -12.67 9.82 14.32
CA VAL A 134 -11.31 9.64 13.84
C VAL A 134 -10.32 10.55 14.56
N ALA A 135 -10.68 11.81 14.83
CA ALA A 135 -9.85 12.74 15.60
C ALA A 135 -9.63 12.25 17.04
N ASP A 136 -10.67 11.74 17.69
CA ASP A 136 -10.60 11.18 19.05
C ASP A 136 -9.70 9.93 19.06
N TYR A 137 -9.89 9.03 18.09
CA TYR A 137 -9.03 7.86 17.91
C TYR A 137 -7.56 8.24 17.70
N LEU A 138 -7.26 9.18 16.79
CA LEU A 138 -5.88 9.63 16.51
C LEU A 138 -5.27 10.35 17.71
N SER A 139 -6.05 11.04 18.53
CA SER A 139 -5.55 11.69 19.74
C SER A 139 -5.11 10.69 20.81
N LEU A 140 -5.82 9.54 20.91
CA LEU A 140 -5.52 8.49 21.89
C LEU A 140 -4.50 7.47 21.40
N ARG A 141 -4.48 7.17 20.10
CA ARG A 141 -3.73 6.05 19.50
C ARG A 141 -2.87 6.45 18.30
N GLY A 142 -2.81 7.73 17.94
CA GLY A 142 -2.08 8.22 16.76
C GLY A 142 -0.56 8.22 16.91
N TYR A 143 -0.04 8.07 18.13
CA TYR A 143 1.39 7.91 18.35
C TYR A 143 1.84 6.52 17.90
N PHE A 144 2.74 6.51 16.92
CA PHE A 144 3.45 5.31 16.50
C PHE A 144 4.95 5.64 16.41
N PRO A 145 5.81 4.97 17.20
CA PRO A 145 7.25 5.18 17.12
C PRO A 145 7.72 4.78 15.72
N SER A 146 8.52 5.64 15.10
CA SER A 146 8.96 5.38 13.73
C SER A 146 9.78 4.09 13.66
N LYS A 147 9.44 3.24 12.69
CA LYS A 147 10.16 2.02 12.37
C LYS A 147 10.61 2.09 10.92
N ALA A 148 11.76 1.52 10.62
CA ALA A 148 12.32 1.46 9.28
C ALA A 148 12.65 0.03 8.91
N PHE A 149 12.62 -0.26 7.61
CA PHE A 149 13.08 -1.53 7.04
C PHE A 149 13.71 -1.28 5.68
N MET A 150 14.57 -2.20 5.25
CA MET A 150 15.09 -2.20 3.89
C MET A 150 14.10 -2.88 2.96
N ALA A 151 13.62 -2.17 1.95
CA ALA A 151 12.92 -2.77 0.82
C ALA A 151 13.97 -3.37 -0.11
N GLU A 152 14.07 -4.70 -0.11
CA GLU A 152 14.96 -5.49 -0.98
C GLU A 152 14.25 -5.96 -2.25
N ARG A 153 12.91 -6.00 -2.23
CA ARG A 153 12.08 -6.37 -3.38
C ARG A 153 10.75 -5.63 -3.36
N PHE A 154 10.11 -5.56 -4.52
CA PHE A 154 8.68 -5.24 -4.64
C PHE A 154 7.94 -6.44 -5.22
N VAL A 155 6.62 -6.45 -5.10
CA VAL A 155 5.80 -7.59 -5.53
C VAL A 155 4.64 -7.18 -6.41
N LEU A 156 4.17 -8.12 -7.21
CA LEU A 156 2.88 -8.07 -7.88
C LEU A 156 1.86 -8.82 -7.01
N PHE A 157 0.87 -8.10 -6.51
CA PHE A 157 -0.24 -8.66 -5.75
C PHE A 157 -1.45 -8.91 -6.63
N SER A 158 -2.25 -9.90 -6.26
CA SER A 158 -3.63 -10.04 -6.71
C SER A 158 -4.64 -9.96 -5.56
N SER A 159 -5.84 -9.45 -5.89
CA SER A 159 -7.02 -9.48 -5.02
C SER A 159 -8.20 -10.10 -5.76
N ARG A 160 -8.99 -10.92 -5.05
CA ARG A 160 -10.28 -11.43 -5.53
C ARG A 160 -11.47 -10.58 -5.08
N ALA A 161 -11.29 -9.75 -4.06
CA ALA A 161 -12.35 -8.90 -3.52
C ALA A 161 -12.40 -7.54 -4.23
N SER A 162 -13.60 -7.06 -4.55
CA SER A 162 -13.84 -5.77 -5.21
C SER A 162 -13.65 -4.56 -4.28
N THR A 163 -13.75 -4.76 -2.96
CA THR A 163 -13.74 -3.69 -1.94
C THR A 163 -12.38 -3.48 -1.25
N GLY A 164 -11.35 -4.21 -1.67
CA GLY A 164 -10.02 -4.20 -1.04
C GLY A 164 -10.03 -4.78 0.38
N GLY A 165 -8.86 -4.85 1.01
CA GLY A 165 -8.67 -5.35 2.38
C GLY A 165 -8.36 -6.84 2.49
N GLY A 166 -7.86 -7.45 1.42
CA GLY A 166 -7.41 -8.84 1.41
C GLY A 166 -8.52 -9.90 1.29
N PRO A 167 -8.15 -11.19 1.25
CA PRO A 167 -6.76 -11.67 1.22
C PRO A 167 -6.07 -11.28 -0.09
N TYR A 168 -4.82 -10.84 0.02
CA TYR A 168 -3.95 -10.58 -1.13
C TYR A 168 -3.00 -11.75 -1.33
N VAL A 169 -2.75 -12.09 -2.59
CA VAL A 169 -1.78 -13.12 -2.97
C VAL A 169 -0.60 -12.45 -3.64
N VAL A 170 0.61 -12.84 -3.26
CA VAL A 170 1.82 -12.48 -4.01
C VAL A 170 1.88 -13.39 -5.22
N GLU A 171 1.70 -12.82 -6.41
CA GLU A 171 1.78 -13.54 -7.69
C GLU A 171 3.24 -13.69 -8.14
N ASP A 172 4.05 -12.65 -7.91
CA ASP A 172 5.48 -12.65 -8.23
C ASP A 172 6.25 -11.61 -7.40
N ALA A 173 7.58 -11.77 -7.33
CA ALA A 173 8.50 -10.95 -6.56
C ALA A 173 9.70 -10.50 -7.40
N TYR A 174 10.07 -9.23 -7.27
CA TYR A 174 11.08 -8.59 -8.09
C TYR A 174 12.15 -7.96 -7.19
N GLU A 175 13.33 -8.56 -7.19
CA GLU A 175 14.48 -8.11 -6.41
C GLU A 175 14.98 -6.74 -6.88
N LEU A 176 15.39 -5.92 -5.91
CA LEU A 176 16.08 -4.67 -6.12
C LEU A 176 17.59 -4.98 -6.05
N CYS A 177 18.28 -4.89 -7.18
CA CYS A 177 19.69 -5.24 -7.34
C CYS A 177 20.62 -4.17 -6.73
N GLU A 178 21.70 -4.59 -6.05
CA GLU A 178 22.75 -3.70 -5.53
C GLU A 178 23.53 -2.92 -6.59
#